data_AF-A0A1X7G726-F1
#
_entry.id   AF-A0A1X7G726-F1
#
_cell.length_a   1.000
_cell.length_b   1.000
_cell.length_c   1.000
_cell.angle_alpha   90.00
_cell.angle_beta   90.00
_cell.angle_gamma   90.00
#
_symmetry.space_group_name_H-M   'P 1'
#
loop_
_entity.id
_entity.type
_entity.pdbx_description
1 polymer ?
#
loop_
_entity_poly.entity_id
_entity_poly.type
_entity_poly.pdbx_seq_one_letter_code
_entity_poly.pdbx_strand_id
1 'polypeptide(L)'
;MTTRSTTPDPTLSVHLVMPADLAADAHSNAYTRRMAEALRAAGAGIMLHALPGPHPQVDPSAILAADVALSRLPDGATVLLDGNALPNLAASLPADSRRLRFTALIERLHWTEPGLAADEAAARRNLEQGALALMRHVAVPDETVAAALRDLGLRPERIVLAAADAEGAAALLAVL
;
A
#
# COMPACT_ATOMS: atom_id res chain seq x y z
N MET A 1 -3.39 17.55 34.70
CA MET A 1 -2.44 17.16 33.63
C MET A 1 -2.88 15.78 33.18
N THR A 2 -3.86 15.74 32.27
CA THR A 2 -4.60 14.52 31.94
C THR A 2 -3.94 13.88 30.72
N THR A 3 -3.27 12.76 30.92
CA THR A 3 -2.73 11.92 29.85
C THR A 3 -3.91 11.36 29.05
N ARG A 4 -4.07 11.83 27.81
CA ARG A 4 -5.07 11.33 26.88
C ARG A 4 -4.59 9.98 26.34
N SER A 5 -4.93 8.90 27.04
CA SER A 5 -4.84 7.55 26.51
C SER A 5 -5.72 7.48 25.27
N THR A 6 -5.10 7.41 24.10
CA THR A 6 -5.82 7.27 22.83
C THR A 6 -5.93 5.78 22.57
N THR A 7 -6.96 5.16 23.14
CA THR A 7 -7.35 3.79 22.76
C THR A 7 -7.80 3.84 21.30
N PRO A 8 -7.28 2.98 20.39
CA PRO A 8 -7.73 2.96 19.01
C PRO A 8 -9.24 2.65 18.94
N ASP A 9 -9.94 3.32 18.02
CA ASP A 9 -11.35 3.10 17.73
C ASP A 9 -11.54 1.63 17.25
N PRO A 10 -12.32 0.79 17.96
CA PRO A 10 -12.49 -0.62 17.64
C PRO A 10 -13.29 -0.90 16.35
N THR A 11 -13.43 0.09 15.44
CA THR A 11 -14.31 0.00 14.27
C THR A 11 -13.69 0.45 12.94
N LEU A 12 -12.39 0.79 12.87
CA LEU A 12 -11.78 1.17 11.60
C LEU A 12 -11.78 -0.01 10.62
N SER A 13 -12.64 0.07 9.60
CA SER A 13 -12.66 -0.86 8.48
C SER A 13 -11.68 -0.39 7.40
N VAL A 14 -10.74 -1.26 7.07
CA VAL A 14 -9.67 -0.99 6.10
C VAL A 14 -9.79 -1.98 4.96
N HIS A 15 -9.84 -1.46 3.73
CA HIS A 15 -9.83 -2.28 2.53
C HIS A 15 -8.39 -2.49 2.07
N LEU A 16 -7.92 -3.72 2.08
CA LEU A 16 -6.60 -4.08 1.59
C LEU A 16 -6.70 -4.64 0.17
N VAL A 17 -6.02 -4.01 -0.78
CA VAL A 17 -5.91 -4.48 -2.16
C VAL A 17 -4.50 -5.02 -2.38
N MET A 18 -4.37 -6.30 -2.72
CA MET A 18 -3.07 -6.96 -2.91
C MET A 18 -3.14 -8.12 -3.93
N PRO A 19 -1.99 -8.58 -4.45
CA PRO A 19 -1.93 -9.74 -5.34
C PRO A 19 -2.52 -11.01 -4.70
N ALA A 20 -3.26 -11.79 -5.50
CA ALA A 20 -3.96 -12.99 -5.02
C ALA A 20 -3.00 -14.13 -4.61
N ASP A 21 -1.87 -14.27 -5.30
CA ASP A 21 -0.82 -15.25 -4.98
C ASP A 21 -0.16 -14.95 -3.62
N LEU A 22 0.20 -13.69 -3.37
CA LEU A 22 0.72 -13.25 -2.08
C LEU A 22 -0.32 -13.39 -0.95
N ALA A 23 -1.59 -13.17 -1.27
CA ALA A 23 -2.69 -13.36 -0.34
C ALA A 23 -2.94 -14.84 -0.01
N ALA A 24 -2.77 -15.74 -0.98
CA ALA A 24 -3.01 -17.17 -0.82
C ALA A 24 -1.88 -17.90 -0.08
N ASP A 25 -0.62 -17.45 -0.26
CA ASP A 25 0.52 -18.09 0.40
C ASP A 25 0.62 -17.70 1.88
N ALA A 26 0.17 -18.63 2.74
CA ALA A 26 0.23 -18.50 4.19
C ALA A 26 1.66 -18.33 4.75
N HIS A 27 2.68 -18.76 4.00
CA HIS A 27 4.08 -18.63 4.37
C HIS A 27 4.76 -17.42 3.71
N SER A 28 4.01 -16.60 2.96
CA SER A 28 4.54 -15.40 2.35
C SER A 28 5.06 -14.46 3.42
N ASN A 29 6.33 -14.07 3.31
CA ASN A 29 6.93 -13.04 4.14
C ASN A 29 6.68 -11.62 3.58
N ALA A 30 5.77 -11.48 2.62
CA ALA A 30 5.43 -10.18 2.05
C ALA A 30 5.02 -9.20 3.15
N TYR A 31 5.65 -8.02 3.14
CA TYR A 31 5.43 -6.97 4.13
C TYR A 31 3.94 -6.65 4.33
N THR A 32 3.19 -6.51 3.24
CA THR A 32 1.75 -6.22 3.24
C THR A 32 0.96 -7.26 4.02
N ARG A 33 1.27 -8.56 3.86
CA ARG A 33 0.57 -9.64 4.55
C ARG A 33 0.81 -9.57 6.05
N ARG A 34 2.08 -9.47 6.45
CA ARG A 34 2.47 -9.35 7.85
C ARG A 34 1.90 -8.09 8.50
N MET A 35 1.89 -6.97 7.77
CA MET A 35 1.27 -5.73 8.24
C MET A 35 -0.24 -5.91 8.41
N ALA A 36 -0.93 -6.59 7.48
CA ALA A 36 -2.35 -6.88 7.63
C ALA A 36 -2.66 -7.74 8.86
N GLU A 37 -1.80 -8.72 9.17
CA GLU A 37 -1.90 -9.53 10.40
C GLU A 37 -1.68 -8.69 11.65
N ALA A 38 -0.67 -7.82 11.66
CA ALA A 38 -0.39 -6.91 12.78
C ALA A 38 -1.54 -5.91 13.00
N LEU A 39 -2.11 -5.34 11.93
CA LEU A 39 -3.27 -4.45 11.99
C LEU A 39 -4.51 -5.18 12.54
N ARG A 40 -4.76 -6.43 12.12
CA ARG A 40 -5.84 -7.25 12.70
C ARG A 40 -5.64 -7.51 14.18
N ALA A 41 -4.41 -7.84 14.59
CA ALA A 41 -4.07 -8.04 16.00
C ALA A 41 -4.26 -6.76 16.83
N ALA A 42 -4.08 -5.59 16.22
CA ALA A 42 -4.37 -4.28 16.83
C ALA A 42 -5.86 -3.90 16.81
N GLY A 43 -6.75 -4.76 16.29
CA GLY A 43 -8.20 -4.57 16.31
C GLY A 43 -8.80 -3.97 15.02
N ALA A 44 -8.00 -3.73 13.98
CA ALA A 44 -8.52 -3.20 12.71
C ALA A 44 -9.29 -4.26 11.90
N GLY A 45 -10.42 -3.86 11.32
CA GLY A 45 -11.21 -4.72 10.44
C GLY A 45 -10.67 -4.73 9.02
N ILE A 46 -9.84 -5.71 8.66
CA ILE A 46 -9.24 -5.80 7.32
C ILE A 46 -10.12 -6.60 6.35
N MET A 47 -10.67 -5.92 5.34
CA MET A 47 -11.37 -6.50 4.19
C MET A 47 -10.39 -6.67 3.02
N LEU A 48 -10.12 -7.91 2.61
CA LEU A 48 -9.15 -8.22 1.56
C LEU A 48 -9.80 -8.27 0.17
N HIS A 49 -9.19 -7.57 -0.79
CA HIS A 49 -9.49 -7.60 -2.22
C HIS A 49 -8.27 -8.13 -2.98
N ALA A 50 -8.31 -9.41 -3.31
CA ALA A 50 -7.23 -10.08 -4.01
C ALA A 50 -7.30 -9.83 -5.52
N LEU A 51 -6.23 -9.32 -6.13
CA LEU A 51 -6.14 -9.07 -7.56
C LEU A 51 -5.52 -10.28 -8.30
N PRO A 52 -6.13 -10.74 -9.41
CA PRO A 52 -5.56 -11.80 -10.24
C PRO A 52 -4.37 -11.28 -11.05
N GLY A 53 -3.65 -12.20 -11.69
CA GLY A 53 -2.60 -11.87 -12.65
C GLY A 53 -1.18 -11.89 -12.07
N PRO A 54 -0.17 -11.90 -12.94
CA PRO A 54 1.23 -11.92 -12.55
C PRO A 54 1.63 -10.56 -11.99
N HIS A 55 1.92 -10.49 -10.69
CA HIS A 55 2.42 -9.26 -10.06
C HIS A 55 3.93 -9.38 -9.83
N PRO A 56 4.71 -8.28 -10.03
CA PRO A 56 4.29 -6.90 -10.30
C PRO A 56 4.13 -6.56 -11.81
N GLN A 57 4.08 -7.55 -12.70
CA GLN A 57 3.92 -7.31 -14.13
C GLN A 57 2.57 -6.67 -14.45
N VAL A 58 2.57 -5.77 -15.43
CA VAL A 58 1.34 -5.14 -15.92
C VAL A 58 0.52 -6.19 -16.67
N ASP A 59 -0.74 -6.37 -16.26
CA ASP A 59 -1.66 -7.33 -16.83
C ASP A 59 -3.08 -6.73 -16.99
N PRO A 60 -3.71 -6.84 -18.18
CA PRO A 60 -5.04 -6.28 -18.41
C PRO A 60 -6.13 -6.82 -17.48
N SER A 61 -6.06 -8.10 -17.06
CA SER A 61 -7.05 -8.68 -16.16
C SER A 61 -6.89 -8.16 -14.73
N ALA A 62 -5.64 -7.95 -14.30
CA ALA A 62 -5.33 -7.31 -13.03
C ALA A 62 -5.81 -5.86 -12.98
N ILE A 63 -5.61 -5.09 -14.07
CA ILE A 63 -6.10 -3.70 -14.19
C ILE A 63 -7.62 -3.65 -14.09
N LEU A 64 -8.34 -4.50 -14.84
CA LEU A 64 -9.80 -4.54 -14.79
C LEU A 64 -10.31 -4.92 -13.40
N ALA A 65 -9.68 -5.92 -12.76
CA ALA A 65 -10.04 -6.32 -11.41
C ALA A 65 -9.79 -5.19 -10.39
N ALA A 66 -8.70 -4.44 -10.54
CA ALA A 66 -8.39 -3.28 -9.72
C ALA A 66 -9.45 -2.18 -9.85
N ASP A 67 -9.84 -1.84 -11.08
CA ASP A 67 -10.90 -0.85 -11.36
C ASP A 67 -12.25 -1.27 -10.75
N VAL A 68 -12.63 -2.53 -10.91
CA VAL A 68 -13.86 -3.09 -10.32
C VAL A 68 -13.79 -3.10 -8.80
N ALA A 69 -12.64 -3.45 -8.21
CA ALA A 69 -12.47 -3.48 -6.76
C ALA A 69 -12.59 -2.08 -6.15
N LEU A 70 -11.89 -1.09 -6.72
CA LEU A 70 -11.90 0.28 -6.23
C LEU A 70 -13.28 0.93 -6.40
N SER A 71 -13.89 0.83 -7.60
CA SER A 71 -15.21 1.44 -7.91
C SER A 71 -16.34 1.01 -6.97
N ARG A 72 -16.25 -0.17 -6.35
CA ARG A 72 -17.26 -0.70 -5.41
C ARG A 72 -17.09 -0.22 -3.97
N LEU A 73 -15.95 0.39 -3.63
CA LEU A 73 -15.70 0.88 -2.28
C LEU A 73 -16.53 2.12 -1.98
N PRO A 74 -17.02 2.31 -0.74
CA PRO A 74 -17.76 3.50 -0.38
C PRO A 74 -16.85 4.73 -0.34
N ASP A 75 -17.43 5.92 -0.56
CA ASP A 75 -16.72 7.18 -0.43
C ASP A 75 -16.15 7.35 0.98
N GLY A 76 -14.95 7.91 1.07
CA GLY A 76 -14.20 8.08 2.31
C GLY A 76 -13.49 6.82 2.80
N ALA A 77 -13.66 5.66 2.15
CA ALA A 77 -13.03 4.42 2.58
C ALA A 77 -11.50 4.52 2.66
N THR A 78 -10.95 3.95 3.74
CA THR A 78 -9.51 3.77 3.93
C THR A 78 -9.05 2.55 3.16
N VAL A 79 -8.11 2.75 2.25
CA VAL A 79 -7.64 1.70 1.33
C VAL A 79 -6.13 1.56 1.43
N LEU A 80 -5.68 0.38 1.82
CA LEU A 80 -4.28 -0.04 1.78
C LEU A 80 -4.00 -0.72 0.45
N LEU A 81 -2.94 -0.27 -0.24
CA LEU A 81 -2.53 -0.80 -1.54
C LEU A 81 -1.16 -1.47 -1.41
N ASP A 82 -1.06 -2.74 -1.81
CA ASP A 82 0.22 -3.44 -1.90
C ASP A 82 1.10 -2.84 -3.01
N GLY A 83 2.38 -2.62 -2.72
CA GLY A 83 3.37 -2.09 -3.67
C GLY A 83 3.50 -2.90 -4.96
N ASN A 84 3.37 -4.22 -4.91
CA ASN A 84 3.43 -5.10 -6.09
C ASN A 84 2.18 -4.95 -6.98
N ALA A 85 1.06 -4.47 -6.44
CA ALA A 85 -0.16 -4.21 -7.21
C ALA A 85 -0.17 -2.83 -7.89
N LEU A 86 0.72 -1.91 -7.49
CA LEU A 86 0.72 -0.53 -8.01
C LEU A 86 0.81 -0.43 -9.54
N PRO A 87 1.61 -1.26 -10.26
CA PRO A 87 1.60 -1.28 -11.72
C PRO A 87 0.23 -1.47 -12.35
N ASN A 88 -0.58 -2.37 -11.78
CA ASN A 88 -1.92 -2.67 -12.26
C ASN A 88 -2.98 -1.69 -11.74
N LEU A 89 -2.71 -1.02 -10.61
CA LEU A 89 -3.59 0.00 -10.02
C LEU A 89 -3.42 1.38 -10.67
N ALA A 90 -2.25 1.70 -11.22
CA ALA A 90 -1.86 3.05 -11.61
C ALA A 90 -2.89 3.77 -12.52
N ALA A 91 -3.51 3.04 -13.45
CA ALA A 91 -4.52 3.59 -14.34
C ALA A 91 -5.88 3.84 -13.65
N SER A 92 -6.23 3.07 -12.62
CA SER A 92 -7.51 3.13 -11.92
C SER A 92 -7.53 4.14 -10.78
N LEU A 93 -6.38 4.39 -10.14
CA LEU A 93 -6.28 5.29 -8.97
C LEU A 93 -6.79 6.73 -9.22
N PRO A 94 -6.53 7.40 -10.37
CA PRO A 94 -6.94 8.79 -10.57
C PRO A 94 -8.45 9.01 -10.43
N ALA A 95 -9.27 8.08 -10.95
CA ALA A 95 -10.73 8.17 -10.93
C ALA A 95 -11.30 8.24 -9.51
N ASP A 96 -10.63 7.55 -8.58
CA ASP A 96 -11.11 7.36 -7.21
C ASP A 96 -10.30 8.14 -6.16
N SER A 97 -9.20 8.77 -6.57
CA SER A 97 -8.25 9.49 -5.70
C SER A 97 -8.86 10.59 -4.83
N ARG A 98 -9.99 11.17 -5.26
CA ARG A 98 -10.70 12.21 -4.50
C ARG A 98 -11.70 11.65 -3.50
N ARG A 99 -12.28 10.48 -3.78
CA ARG A 99 -13.31 9.87 -2.94
C ARG A 99 -12.71 8.88 -1.94
N LEU A 100 -11.66 8.16 -2.31
CA LEU A 100 -11.00 7.17 -1.46
C LEU A 100 -9.79 7.76 -0.72
N ARG A 101 -9.39 7.13 0.37
CA ARG A 101 -8.23 7.51 1.18
C ARG A 101 -7.14 6.46 1.00
N PHE A 102 -6.31 6.63 -0.03
CA PHE A 102 -5.24 5.69 -0.37
C PHE A 102 -4.01 5.84 0.52
N THR A 103 -3.53 4.70 1.00
CA THR A 103 -2.21 4.54 1.62
C THR A 103 -1.52 3.33 0.99
N ALA A 104 -0.26 3.47 0.56
CA ALA A 104 0.49 2.37 -0.02
C ALA A 104 1.36 1.66 1.03
N LEU A 105 1.52 0.35 0.91
CA LEU A 105 2.46 -0.47 1.65
C LEU A 105 3.61 -0.85 0.70
N ILE A 106 4.79 -0.23 0.89
CA ILE A 106 5.93 -0.39 -0.02
C ILE A 106 7.04 -1.14 0.69
N GLU A 107 7.18 -2.42 0.36
CA GLU A 107 8.32 -3.24 0.80
C GLU A 107 9.60 -2.88 0.04
N ARG A 108 9.46 -2.61 -1.26
CA ARG A 108 10.54 -2.31 -2.17
C ARG A 108 10.02 -1.50 -3.36
N LEU A 109 10.91 -0.77 -4.02
CA LEU A 109 10.63 -0.04 -5.26
C LEU A 109 11.08 -0.90 -6.44
N HIS A 110 10.19 -1.14 -7.40
CA HIS A 110 10.48 -2.07 -8.49
C HIS A 110 11.47 -1.51 -9.51
N TRP A 111 11.63 -0.19 -9.58
CA TRP A 111 12.67 0.44 -10.41
C TRP A 111 14.09 0.27 -9.86
N THR A 112 14.27 -0.12 -8.60
CA THR A 112 15.59 -0.38 -8.01
C THR A 112 16.02 -1.85 -8.15
N GLU A 113 15.26 -2.65 -8.89
CA GLU A 113 15.55 -4.06 -9.07
C GLU A 113 16.88 -4.25 -9.84
N PRO A 114 17.81 -5.09 -9.35
CA PRO A 114 19.06 -5.33 -10.04
C PRO A 114 18.84 -5.96 -11.42
N GLY A 115 19.63 -5.53 -12.41
CA GLY A 115 19.62 -6.13 -13.75
C GLY A 115 18.60 -5.54 -14.72
N LEU A 116 17.85 -4.50 -14.32
CA LEU A 116 16.95 -3.78 -15.23
C LEU A 116 17.74 -2.99 -16.29
N ALA A 117 17.22 -3.00 -17.53
CA ALA A 117 17.65 -2.04 -18.54
C ALA A 117 17.26 -0.62 -18.11
N ALA A 118 18.06 0.38 -18.51
CA ALA A 118 17.84 1.77 -18.09
C ALA A 118 16.43 2.28 -18.44
N ASP A 119 15.93 1.95 -19.63
CA ASP A 119 14.59 2.34 -20.07
C ASP A 119 13.48 1.66 -19.26
N GLU A 120 13.69 0.40 -18.87
CA GLU A 120 12.74 -0.34 -18.04
C GLU A 120 12.70 0.22 -16.61
N ALA A 121 13.86 0.49 -16.02
CA ALA A 121 13.95 1.15 -14.71
C ALA A 121 13.28 2.52 -14.73
N ALA A 122 13.50 3.32 -15.78
CA ALA A 122 12.86 4.62 -15.94
C ALA A 122 11.33 4.51 -16.07
N ALA A 123 10.83 3.55 -16.86
CA ALA A 123 9.40 3.30 -17.02
C ALA A 123 8.73 2.89 -15.69
N ARG A 124 9.34 1.94 -14.97
CA ARG A 124 8.88 1.51 -13.63
C ARG A 124 8.89 2.69 -12.65
N ARG A 125 9.96 3.48 -12.64
CA ARG A 125 10.10 4.64 -11.76
C ARG A 125 8.99 5.66 -12.00
N ASN A 126 8.72 6.01 -13.27
CA ASN A 126 7.67 6.97 -13.61
C ASN A 126 6.28 6.48 -13.21
N LEU A 127 6.01 5.19 -13.42
CA LEU A 127 4.76 4.57 -13.01
C LEU A 127 4.59 4.62 -11.48
N GLU A 128 5.60 4.15 -10.74
CA GLU A 128 5.56 4.11 -9.27
C GLU A 128 5.44 5.53 -8.71
N GLN A 129 6.16 6.51 -9.27
CA GLN A 129 6.02 7.93 -8.91
C GLN A 129 4.59 8.45 -9.10
N GLY A 130 3.98 8.17 -10.25
CA GLY A 130 2.61 8.60 -10.54
C GLY A 130 1.60 8.02 -9.55
N ALA A 131 1.70 6.72 -9.26
CA ALA A 131 0.84 6.05 -8.29
C ALA A 131 1.05 6.59 -6.87
N LEU A 132 2.30 6.72 -6.43
CA LEU A 132 2.65 7.21 -5.08
C LEU A 132 2.24 8.67 -4.85
N ALA A 133 2.22 9.50 -5.89
CA ALA A 133 1.78 10.89 -5.79
C ALA A 133 0.30 11.03 -5.36
N LEU A 134 -0.52 10.01 -5.64
CA LEU A 134 -1.94 9.95 -5.28
C LEU A 134 -2.17 9.43 -3.84
N MET A 135 -1.12 8.95 -3.17
CA MET A 135 -1.22 8.43 -1.82
C MET A 135 -1.25 9.57 -0.79
N ARG A 136 -2.09 9.41 0.24
CA ARG A 136 -2.05 10.26 1.43
C ARG A 136 -0.83 9.95 2.27
N HIS A 137 -0.60 8.65 2.49
CA HIS A 137 0.56 8.13 3.21
C HIS A 137 1.18 6.94 2.47
N VAL A 138 2.46 6.69 2.72
CA VAL A 138 3.20 5.54 2.21
C VAL A 138 3.92 4.92 3.40
N ALA A 139 3.52 3.71 3.76
CA ALA A 139 4.14 2.95 4.83
C ALA A 139 5.27 2.08 4.27
N VAL A 140 6.41 2.09 4.96
CA VAL A 140 7.62 1.37 4.59
C VAL A 140 8.19 0.61 5.78
N PRO A 141 8.82 -0.55 5.57
CA PRO A 141 9.33 -1.37 6.66
C PRO A 141 10.58 -0.78 7.33
N ASP A 142 11.37 0.02 6.60
CA ASP A 142 12.67 0.49 7.06
C ASP A 142 13.10 1.83 6.42
N GLU A 143 14.19 2.38 6.96
CA GLU A 143 14.75 3.66 6.54
C GLU A 143 15.37 3.62 5.13
N THR A 144 15.78 2.45 4.63
CA THR A 144 16.36 2.31 3.29
C THR A 144 15.31 2.66 2.24
N VAL A 145 14.12 2.08 2.37
CA VAL A 145 13.00 2.38 1.47
C VAL A 145 12.49 3.81 1.70
N ALA A 146 12.45 4.27 2.95
CA ALA A 146 12.06 5.65 3.26
C ALA A 146 12.97 6.68 2.58
N ALA A 147 14.29 6.49 2.63
CA ALA A 147 15.27 7.36 1.97
C ALA A 147 15.06 7.40 0.45
N ALA A 148 14.87 6.23 -0.17
CA ALA A 148 14.59 6.15 -1.61
C ALA A 148 13.30 6.90 -2.00
N LEU A 149 12.25 6.87 -1.17
CA LEU A 149 11.03 7.66 -1.39
C LEU A 149 11.27 9.17 -1.26
N ARG A 150 12.12 9.61 -0.33
CA ARG A 150 12.50 11.03 -0.21
C ARG A 150 13.28 11.50 -1.44
N ASP A 151 14.21 10.69 -1.93
CA ASP A 151 14.96 10.96 -3.17
C ASP A 151 14.03 10.97 -4.41
N LEU A 152 12.94 10.21 -4.34
CA LEU A 152 11.86 10.22 -5.34
C LEU A 152 11.00 11.49 -5.29
N GLY A 153 11.15 12.32 -4.25
CA GLY A 153 10.44 13.58 -4.05
C GLY A 153 9.19 13.48 -3.17
N LEU A 154 8.96 12.35 -2.48
CA LEU A 154 7.88 12.27 -1.51
C LEU A 154 8.23 13.10 -0.27
N ARG A 155 7.24 13.87 0.21
CA ARG A 155 7.41 14.70 1.40
C ARG A 155 7.53 13.80 2.64
N PRO A 156 8.43 14.11 3.60
CA PRO A 156 8.63 13.28 4.79
C PRO A 156 7.35 13.00 5.57
N GLU A 157 6.41 13.95 5.61
CA GLU A 157 5.15 13.82 6.36
C GLU A 157 4.18 12.80 5.75
N ARG A 158 4.42 12.39 4.49
CA ARG A 158 3.67 11.31 3.84
C ARG A 158 4.30 9.94 4.07
N ILE A 159 5.53 9.86 4.57
CA ILE A 159 6.23 8.58 4.75
C ILE A 159 6.05 8.12 6.19
N VAL A 160 5.62 6.87 6.37
CA VAL A 160 5.41 6.25 7.68
C VAL A 160 6.35 5.08 7.80
N LEU A 161 7.31 5.18 8.73
CA LEU A 161 8.11 4.03 9.13
C LEU A 161 7.25 3.11 9.98
N ALA A 162 6.93 1.95 9.42
CA ALA A 162 6.04 0.98 10.04
C ALA A 162 6.56 -0.42 9.71
N ALA A 163 7.40 -0.97 10.58
CA ALA A 163 7.73 -2.39 10.52
C ALA A 163 6.46 -3.23 10.68
N ALA A 164 6.41 -4.43 10.08
CA ALA A 164 5.26 -5.32 10.20
C ALA A 164 5.25 -6.04 11.57
N ASP A 165 5.07 -5.26 12.62
CA ASP A 165 4.94 -5.62 14.03
C ASP A 165 3.88 -4.71 14.71
N ALA A 166 3.71 -4.87 16.02
CA ALA A 166 2.70 -4.13 16.77
C ALA A 166 2.94 -2.61 16.80
N GLU A 167 4.20 -2.16 16.85
CA GLU A 167 4.54 -0.74 16.91
C GLU A 167 4.30 -0.08 15.55
N GLY A 168 4.76 -0.72 14.47
CA GLY A 168 4.50 -0.22 13.13
C GLY A 168 3.03 -0.25 12.75
N ALA A 169 2.25 -1.26 13.18
CA ALA A 169 0.81 -1.27 13.02
C ALA A 169 0.13 -0.10 13.75
N ALA A 170 0.55 0.21 14.98
CA ALA A 170 0.04 1.36 15.73
C ALA A 170 0.40 2.70 15.05
N ALA A 171 1.63 2.83 14.54
CA ALA A 171 2.09 4.01 13.81
C ALA A 171 1.28 4.23 12.52
N LEU A 172 1.01 3.15 11.78
CA LEU A 172 0.18 3.20 10.58
C LEU A 172 -1.27 3.57 10.93
N LEU A 173 -1.88 2.93 11.93
CA LEU A 173 -3.25 3.24 12.36
C LEU A 173 -3.43 4.70 12.79
N ALA A 174 -2.41 5.34 13.36
CA ALA A 174 -2.48 6.73 13.77
C ALA A 174 -2.65 7.74 12.61
N VAL A 175 -2.38 7.32 11.36
CA VAL A 175 -2.49 8.18 10.18
C VAL A 175 -3.59 7.76 9.20
N LEU A 176 -4.20 6.59 9.40
CA LEU A 176 -5.34 6.10 8.61
C LEU A 176 -6.63 6.81 9.03
#